data_AF-A0A8S1B7L6-F1
#
_entry.id   AF-A0A8S1B7L6-F1
#
_cell.length_a   1.000
_cell.length_b   1.000
_cell.length_c   1.000
_cell.angle_alpha   90.00
_cell.angle_beta   90.00
_cell.angle_gamma   90.00
#
_symmetry.space_group_name_H-M   'P 1'
#
loop_
_entity.id
_entity.type
_entity.pdbx_description
1 polymer ?
#
loop_
_entity_poly.entity_id
_entity_poly.type
_entity_poly.pdbx_seq_one_letter_code
_entity_poly.pdbx_strand_id
1 'polypeptide(L)' 'MMAYISVIVLSVSICGSLAMEYKFPEGFKFGVASAAYQVEGDPKSSDRGENIWDYMVHSRPEVISDI' A
#
# COMPACT_ATOMS: atom_id res chain seq x y z
N MET A 1 -26.27 -6.72 44.46
CA MET A 1 -25.28 -5.64 44.34
C MET A 1 -23.86 -6.17 44.15
N MET A 2 -23.33 -6.99 45.07
CA MET A 2 -21.98 -7.57 44.97
C MET A 2 -21.74 -8.45 43.72
N ALA A 3 -22.73 -9.27 43.33
CA ALA A 3 -22.67 -10.11 42.13
C ALA A 3 -22.67 -9.31 40.80
N TYR A 4 -23.29 -8.12 40.79
CA TYR A 4 -23.40 -7.29 39.60
C TYR A 4 -22.07 -6.58 39.30
N ILE A 5 -21.41 -6.09 40.36
CA ILE A 5 -20.06 -5.49 40.27
C ILE A 5 -19.05 -6.53 39.77
N SER A 6 -19.12 -7.77 40.27
CA SER A 6 -18.22 -8.84 39.83
C SER A 6 -18.43 -9.24 38.37
N VAL A 7 -19.68 -9.27 37.88
CA VAL A 7 -19.98 -9.50 36.44
C VAL A 7 -19.43 -8.37 35.56
N ILE A 8 -19.58 -7.10 35.98
CA ILE A 8 -19.04 -5.96 35.23
C ILE A 8 -17.51 -6.04 35.15
N VAL A 9 -16.84 -6.29 36.28
CA VAL A 9 -15.38 -6.44 36.33
C VAL A 9 -14.93 -7.57 35.42
N LEU A 10 -15.61 -8.73 35.46
CA LEU A 10 -15.30 -9.86 34.58
C LEU A 10 -15.46 -9.49 33.09
N SER A 11 -16.54 -8.80 32.74
CA SER A 11 -16.83 -8.41 31.36
C SER A 11 -15.79 -7.44 30.79
N VAL A 12 -15.33 -6.48 31.60
CA VAL A 12 -14.30 -5.51 31.21
C VAL A 12 -12.93 -6.18 31.06
N SER A 13 -12.58 -7.10 31.96
CA SER A 13 -11.34 -7.87 31.87
C SER A 13 -11.32 -8.79 30.64
N ILE A 14 -12.42 -9.48 30.34
CA ILE A 14 -12.52 -10.31 29.13
C ILE A 14 -12.41 -9.45 27.88
N CYS A 15 -13.09 -8.30 27.83
CA CYS A 15 -13.02 -7.36 26.70
C CYS A 15 -11.58 -6.87 26.44
N GLY A 16 -10.84 -6.55 27.50
CA GLY A 16 -9.43 -6.15 27.39
C GLY A 16 -8.48 -7.28 26.97
N SER A 17 -8.85 -8.54 27.22
CA SER A 17 -8.02 -9.73 26.95
C SER A 17 -8.20 -10.30 25.54
N LEU A 18 -9.32 -9.99 24.87
CA LEU A 18 -9.62 -10.45 23.50
C LEU A 18 -9.00 -9.55 22.42
N ALA A 19 -8.16 -8.59 22.80
CA ALA A 19 -7.38 -7.80 21.86
C ALA A 19 -6.41 -8.71 21.11
N MET A 20 -6.80 -9.14 19.91
CA MET A 20 -5.96 -9.98 19.06
C MET A 20 -4.80 -9.14 18.54
N GLU A 21 -3.58 -9.49 18.96
CA GLU A 21 -2.38 -8.82 18.51
C GLU A 21 -1.98 -9.37 17.13
N TYR A 22 -2.30 -8.62 16.06
CA TYR A 22 -1.88 -9.00 14.71
C TYR A 22 -0.39 -8.70 14.53
N LYS A 23 0.42 -9.76 14.49
CA LYS A 23 1.86 -9.68 14.19
C LYS A 23 2.14 -10.32 12.84
N PHE A 24 3.00 -9.68 12.08
CA PHE A 24 3.62 -10.30 10.92
C PHE A 24 4.59 -11.41 11.38
N PRO A 25 4.73 -12.51 10.61
CA PRO A 25 5.65 -13.59 10.97
C PRO A 25 7.11 -13.10 10.96
N GLU A 26 7.97 -13.84 11.64
CA GLU A 26 9.41 -13.59 11.59
C GLU A 26 9.91 -13.63 10.13
N GLY A 27 10.68 -12.61 9.74
CA GLY A 27 11.18 -12.47 8.37
C GLY A 27 10.21 -11.82 7.38
N PHE A 28 9.03 -11.35 7.81
CA PHE A 28 8.16 -10.55 6.97
C PHE A 28 8.87 -9.27 6.49
N LYS A 29 8.75 -8.97 5.20
CA LYS A 29 9.35 -7.78 4.59
C LYS A 29 8.27 -6.82 4.13
N PHE A 30 8.30 -5.61 4.67
CA PHE A 30 7.63 -4.48 4.04
C PHE A 30 8.47 -3.99 2.87
N GLY A 31 7.80 -3.56 1.80
CA GLY A 31 8.47 -3.04 0.63
C GLY A 31 7.58 -2.04 -0.10
N VAL A 32 8.20 -1.33 -1.04
CA VAL A 32 7.56 -0.41 -1.99
C VAL A 32 8.09 -0.73 -3.38
N ALA A 33 7.28 -0.48 -4.41
CA ALA A 33 7.64 -0.71 -5.80
C ALA A 33 7.26 0.49 -6.67
N SER A 34 8.00 0.66 -7.76
CA SER A 34 7.75 1.62 -8.83
C SER A 34 7.94 0.94 -10.19
N ALA A 35 7.59 1.62 -11.28
CA ALA A 35 7.88 1.16 -12.64
C ALA A 35 8.73 2.18 -13.40
N ALA A 36 9.63 1.68 -14.26
CA ALA A 36 10.61 2.46 -15.00
C ALA A 36 10.03 3.73 -15.65
N TYR A 37 8.99 3.56 -16.48
CA TYR A 37 8.36 4.69 -17.20
C TYR A 37 7.77 5.77 -16.28
N GLN A 38 7.38 5.40 -15.05
CA GLN A 38 6.78 6.32 -14.09
C GLN A 38 7.80 7.19 -13.35
N VAL A 39 9.05 6.73 -13.20
CA VAL A 39 10.02 7.38 -12.30
C VAL A 39 11.40 7.67 -12.91
N GLU A 40 11.81 6.99 -13.98
CA GLU A 40 13.17 7.13 -14.53
C GLU A 40 13.34 8.43 -15.33
N GLY A 41 12.36 8.81 -16.15
CA GLY A 41 12.47 9.96 -17.03
C GLY A 41 13.38 9.72 -18.25
N ASP A 42 13.93 10.82 -18.80
CA ASP A 42 14.83 10.87 -19.97
C ASP A 42 14.53 9.87 -21.11
N PRO A 43 13.43 10.06 -21.85
CA PRO A 43 13.05 9.14 -22.92
C PRO A 43 14.00 9.17 -24.14
N LYS A 44 14.95 10.12 -24.19
CA LYS A 44 15.89 10.32 -25.31
C LYS A 44 17.35 10.04 -24.92
N SER A 45 17.58 9.32 -23.81
CA SER A 45 18.94 8.91 -23.44
C SER A 45 19.58 8.12 -24.58
N SER A 46 20.89 8.29 -24.79
CA SER A 46 21.60 7.76 -25.96
C SER A 46 21.64 6.23 -26.01
N ASP A 47 21.34 5.57 -24.92
CA ASP A 47 21.35 4.13 -24.70
C ASP A 47 19.95 3.49 -24.60
N ARG A 48 18.88 4.26 -24.77
CA ARG A 48 17.49 3.81 -24.63
C ARG A 48 16.72 3.85 -25.95
N GLY A 49 16.06 2.74 -26.27
CA GLY A 49 15.10 2.68 -27.39
C GLY A 49 13.72 3.18 -26.99
N GLU A 50 12.94 3.65 -27.97
CA GLU A 50 11.54 4.04 -27.77
C GLU A 50 10.70 2.84 -27.32
N ASN A 51 9.85 3.04 -26.30
CA ASN A 51 8.91 2.03 -25.85
C ASN A 51 7.46 2.37 -26.25
N ILE A 52 6.53 1.44 -26.01
CA ILE A 52 5.11 1.62 -26.41
C ILE A 52 4.45 2.81 -25.71
N TRP A 53 4.84 3.10 -24.46
CA TRP A 53 4.33 4.25 -23.72
C TRP A 53 4.83 5.57 -24.30
N ASP A 54 6.12 5.65 -24.69
CA ASP A 54 6.67 6.80 -25.42
C ASP A 54 5.87 7.04 -26.70
N TYR A 55 5.68 5.99 -27.52
CA TYR A 55 4.94 6.08 -28.77
C TYR A 55 3.51 6.56 -28.55
N MET A 56 2.83 6.05 -27.52
CA MET A 56 1.45 6.44 -27.19
C MET A 56 1.38 7.92 -26.79
N VAL A 57 2.24 8.38 -25.88
CA VAL A 57 2.25 9.78 -25.42
C VAL A 57 2.59 10.74 -26.58
N HIS A 58 3.53 10.38 -27.45
CA HIS A 58 3.89 11.20 -28.61
C HIS A 58 2.81 11.21 -29.70
N SER A 59 2.18 10.07 -29.96
CA SER A 59 1.24 9.91 -31.08
C SER A 59 -0.19 10.28 -30.72
N ARG A 60 -0.57 10.15 -29.44
CA ARG A 60 -1.94 10.27 -28.94
C ARG A 60 -2.03 10.96 -27.57
N PRO A 61 -1.55 12.20 -27.44
CA PRO A 61 -1.59 12.91 -26.16
C PRO A 61 -3.02 13.13 -25.64
N GLU A 62 -4.03 13.14 -26.51
CA GLU A 62 -5.44 13.32 -26.13
C GLU A 62 -6.02 12.20 -25.26
N VAL A 63 -5.31 11.06 -25.18
CA VAL A 63 -5.69 9.93 -24.32
C VAL A 63 -5.35 10.20 -22.85
N ILE A 64 -4.44 11.14 -22.59
CA ILE A 64 -4.02 11.52 -21.24
C ILE A 64 -4.89 12.70 -20.83
N SER A 65 -5.78 12.47 -19.86
CA SER A 65 -6.84 13.41 -19.48
C SER A 65 -6.36 14.73 -18.88
N ASP A 66 -5.12 14.77 -18.43
CA ASP A 66 -4.51 15.80 -17.60
C ASP A 66 -3.30 16.49 -18.25
N ILE A 67 -3.08 16.25 -19.57
CA ILE A 67 -2.13 17.03 -20.38
C ILE A 67 -2.69 18.42 -20.72
#